data_AF-A0AAV5KMU7-F1
#
_entry.id   AF-A0AAV5KMU7-F1
#
_cell.length_a   1.000
_cell.length_b   1.000
_cell.length_c   1.000
_cell.angle_alpha   90.00
_cell.angle_beta   90.00
_cell.angle_gamma   90.00
#
_symmetry.space_group_name_H-M   'P 1'
#
loop_
_entity.id
_entity.type
_entity.pdbx_description
1 polymer ?
#
loop_
_entity_poly.entity_id
_entity_poly.type
_entity_poly.pdbx_seq_one_letter_code
_entity_poly.pdbx_strand_id
1 'polypeptide(L)'
;MVRSLMQLDHLEVKQCTRMDAVIMEEGSENVITEEGSEKKIILPYLSQIILESCSDLTSFYVGSSTFQCELLTRFEVLHLLRHSLES
;
A
#
# COMPACT_ATOMS: atom_id res chain seq x y z
N MET A 1 19.28 6.59 2.48
CA MET A 1 18.74 7.02 1.17
C MET A 1 17.59 6.08 0.80
N VAL A 2 16.34 6.50 0.98
CA VAL A 2 15.15 5.73 0.56
C VAL A 2 14.60 6.39 -0.72
N ARG A 3 15.34 6.24 -1.83
CA ARG A 3 14.85 6.63 -3.17
C ARG A 3 14.31 5.42 -3.96
N SER A 4 14.56 4.22 -3.46
CA SER A 4 14.28 2.96 -4.17
C SER A 4 12.79 2.74 -4.43
N LEU A 5 11.91 3.23 -3.55
CA LEU A 5 10.46 3.10 -3.73
C LEU A 5 9.91 4.04 -4.80
N MET A 6 10.53 5.20 -5.04
CA MET A 6 10.06 6.11 -6.09
C MET A 6 10.21 5.51 -7.49
N GLN A 7 11.06 4.49 -7.67
CA GLN A 7 11.28 3.78 -8.93
C GLN A 7 10.51 2.45 -9.04
N LEU A 8 9.69 2.12 -8.03
CA LEU A 8 8.92 0.89 -8.02
C LEU A 8 7.86 0.92 -9.13
N ASP A 9 7.97 0.01 -10.10
CA ASP A 9 7.02 -0.10 -11.22
C ASP A 9 5.99 -1.21 -11.05
N HIS A 10 6.36 -2.27 -10.31
CA HIS A 10 5.55 -3.45 -10.05
C HIS A 10 5.62 -3.84 -8.58
N LEU A 11 4.46 -3.98 -7.95
CA LEU A 11 4.30 -4.40 -6.56
C LEU A 11 3.47 -5.67 -6.50
N GLU A 12 4.06 -6.74 -6.00
CA GLU A 12 3.42 -8.04 -5.94
C GLU A 12 3.59 -8.65 -4.55
N VAL A 13 2.46 -8.88 -3.89
CA VAL A 13 2.39 -9.54 -2.59
C VAL A 13 1.63 -10.83 -2.78
N LYS A 14 2.30 -11.97 -2.56
CA LYS A 14 1.72 -13.29 -2.72
C LYS A 14 1.85 -14.12 -1.47
N GLN A 15 0.82 -14.91 -1.18
CA GLN A 15 0.82 -15.93 -0.12
C GLN A 15 1.23 -15.36 1.23
N CYS A 16 0.86 -14.10 1.50
CA CYS A 16 1.25 -13.41 2.72
C CYS A 16 0.08 -13.38 3.71
N THR A 17 0.06 -14.36 4.61
CA THR A 17 -1.07 -14.57 5.52
C THR A 17 -0.98 -13.80 6.83
N ARG A 18 0.08 -13.02 7.08
CA ARG A 18 0.28 -12.26 8.34
C ARG A 18 0.42 -10.76 8.14
N MET A 19 0.35 -10.30 6.89
CA MET A 19 0.49 -8.88 6.56
C MET A 19 -0.86 -8.22 6.70
N ASP A 20 -0.93 -7.18 7.53
CA ASP A 20 -2.11 -6.38 7.79
C ASP A 20 -2.24 -5.20 6.81
N ALA A 21 -1.11 -4.57 6.48
CA ALA A 21 -0.99 -3.47 5.54
C ALA A 21 0.18 -3.65 4.56
N VAL A 22 0.00 -3.24 3.29
CA VAL A 22 1.08 -3.27 2.28
C VAL A 22 2.04 -2.10 2.45
N ILE A 23 1.49 -0.91 2.75
CA ILE A 23 2.25 0.32 2.95
C ILE A 23 1.81 0.93 4.28
N MET A 24 2.78 1.21 5.14
CA MET A 24 2.56 1.90 6.41
C MET A 24 3.40 3.17 6.45
N GLU A 25 2.75 4.30 6.68
CA GLU A 25 3.42 5.56 6.97
C GLU A 25 4.00 5.50 8.39
N GLU A 26 5.31 5.28 8.51
CA GLU A 26 5.99 5.39 9.80
C GLU A 26 6.13 6.86 10.21
N GLY A 27 5.75 7.17 11.46
CA GLY A 27 5.90 8.51 12.03
C GLY A 27 4.69 9.41 11.77
N SER A 28 3.55 9.07 12.37
CA SER A 28 2.41 10.00 12.50
C SER A 28 2.62 10.97 13.67
N GLU A 29 3.80 11.59 13.77
CA GLU A 29 3.86 12.84 14.51
C GLU A 29 3.25 13.91 13.62
N ASN A 30 2.30 14.65 14.17
CA ASN A 30 1.60 15.76 13.53
C ASN A 30 2.61 16.85 13.10
N VAL A 31 3.38 16.62 12.04
CA VAL A 31 4.04 17.70 11.33
C VAL A 31 2.94 18.35 10.51
N ILE A 32 2.25 19.27 11.16
CA ILE A 32 1.52 20.34 10.50
C ILE A 32 2.61 21.09 9.73
N THR A 33 2.86 20.70 8.47
CA THR A 33 3.66 21.55 7.58
C THR A 33 2.84 22.79 7.37
N GLU A 34 3.42 23.94 7.69
CA GLU A 34 2.78 25.23 8.00
C GLU A 34 2.00 25.88 6.83
N GLU A 35 1.63 25.14 5.79
CA GLU A 35 1.07 25.71 4.57
C GLU A 35 0.03 24.79 3.93
N GLY A 36 -1.11 24.54 4.57
CA GLY A 36 -2.38 24.14 3.94
C GLY A 36 -2.38 23.01 2.89
N SER A 37 -1.30 22.24 2.79
CA SER A 37 -1.01 21.32 1.69
C SER A 37 -1.12 19.92 2.24
N GLU A 38 -2.06 19.16 1.69
CA GLU A 38 -2.21 17.74 1.97
C GLU A 38 -0.86 17.04 1.77
N LYS A 39 -0.35 16.35 2.78
CA LYS A 39 0.83 15.51 2.61
C LYS A 39 0.49 14.40 1.62
N LYS A 40 1.35 14.21 0.62
CA LYS A 40 1.16 13.20 -0.43
C LYS A 40 2.35 12.27 -0.49
N ILE A 41 2.07 10.98 -0.53
CA ILE A 41 3.03 9.92 -0.86
C ILE A 41 2.75 9.52 -2.29
N ILE A 42 3.74 9.74 -3.16
CA ILE A 42 3.61 9.50 -4.60
C ILE A 42 4.59 8.40 -5.01
N LEU A 43 4.06 7.33 -5.61
CA LEU A 43 4.85 6.33 -6.34
C LEU A 43 4.62 6.55 -7.84
N PRO A 44 5.44 7.40 -8.48
CA PRO A 44 5.16 7.90 -9.82
C PRO A 44 5.25 6.81 -10.89
N TYR A 45 6.07 5.78 -10.68
CA TYR A 45 6.26 4.71 -11.67
C TYR A 45 5.42 3.46 -11.40
N LEU A 46 4.70 3.39 -10.28
CA LEU A 46 3.99 2.17 -9.91
C LEU A 46 2.82 1.93 -10.86
N SER A 47 3.01 0.94 -11.73
CA SER A 47 2.13 0.63 -12.85
C SER A 47 1.30 -0.62 -12.62
N GLN A 48 1.78 -1.53 -11.77
CA GLN A 48 1.14 -2.81 -11.49
C GLN A 48 1.14 -3.13 -10.00
N ILE A 49 -0.01 -3.53 -9.49
CA ILE A 49 -0.19 -4.03 -8.12
C ILE A 49 -0.94 -5.36 -8.19
N ILE A 50 -0.37 -6.40 -7.60
CA ILE A 50 -0.98 -7.73 -7.53
C ILE A 50 -0.93 -8.22 -6.08
N LEU A 51 -2.09 -8.51 -5.52
CA LEU A 51 -2.25 -9.07 -4.18
C LEU A 51 -2.87 -10.45 -4.33
N GLU A 52 -2.13 -11.51 -4.01
CA GLU A 52 -2.58 -12.89 -4.16
C GLU A 52 -2.51 -13.65 -2.84
N SER A 53 -3.57 -14.35 -2.45
CA SER A 53 -3.58 -15.24 -1.27
C SER A 53 -3.09 -14.55 0.02
N CYS A 54 -3.51 -13.30 0.24
CA CYS A 54 -3.13 -12.50 1.40
C CYS A 54 -4.27 -12.42 2.43
N SER A 55 -4.48 -13.49 3.20
CA SER A 55 -5.69 -13.70 4.02
C SER A 55 -5.94 -12.64 5.11
N ASP A 56 -4.87 -12.13 5.72
CA ASP A 56 -4.95 -11.15 6.83
C ASP A 56 -4.78 -9.70 6.35
N LEU A 57 -4.63 -9.48 5.04
CA LEU A 57 -4.46 -8.14 4.49
C LEU A 57 -5.79 -7.38 4.55
N THR A 58 -5.83 -6.34 5.38
CA THR A 58 -7.03 -5.53 5.60
C THR A 58 -6.95 -4.17 4.94
N SER A 59 -5.75 -3.63 4.79
CA SER A 59 -5.52 -2.30 4.25
C SER A 59 -4.40 -2.34 3.22
N PHE A 60 -4.52 -1.61 2.11
CA PHE A 60 -3.38 -1.44 1.22
C PHE A 60 -2.40 -0.40 1.78
N TYR A 61 -2.92 0.72 2.28
CA TYR A 61 -2.15 1.82 2.82
C TYR A 61 -2.71 2.25 4.18
N VAL A 62 -1.82 2.45 5.16
CA VAL A 62 -2.13 2.96 6.50
C VAL A 62 -1.29 4.22 6.74
N GLY A 63 -1.95 5.37 6.85
CA GLY A 63 -1.29 6.65 7.07
C GLY A 63 -2.26 7.82 7.02
N SER A 64 -1.75 9.01 7.32
CA SER A 64 -2.48 10.29 7.29
C SER A 64 -2.31 11.03 5.96
N SER A 65 -1.21 10.76 5.24
CA SER A 65 -0.94 11.33 3.92
C SER A 65 -1.82 10.67 2.84
N THR A 66 -2.14 11.41 1.78
CA THR A 66 -2.80 10.83 0.61
C THR A 66 -1.78 10.00 -0.18
N PHE A 67 -2.11 8.75 -0.46
CA PHE A 67 -1.29 7.88 -1.28
C PHE A 67 -1.74 7.93 -2.76
N GLN A 68 -0.81 8.18 -3.68
CA GLN A 68 -1.07 8.32 -5.11
C GLN A 68 -0.11 7.50 -5.97
N CYS A 69 -0.66 6.87 -7.01
CA CYS A 69 0.09 6.16 -8.06
C CYS A 69 -0.41 6.66 -9.41
N GLU A 70 0.40 7.43 -10.13
CA GLU A 70 -0.04 8.11 -11.35
C GLU A 70 -0.06 7.20 -12.58
N LEU A 71 0.75 6.14 -12.59
CA LEU A 71 0.89 5.23 -13.72
C LEU A 71 0.18 3.88 -13.50
N LEU A 72 -0.64 3.73 -12.46
CA LEU A 72 -1.27 2.45 -12.14
C LEU A 72 -2.23 2.02 -13.26
N THR A 73 -1.83 0.99 -14.00
CA THR A 73 -2.59 0.40 -15.10
C THR A 73 -3.27 -0.92 -14.71
N ARG A 74 -2.71 -1.64 -13.73
CA ARG A 74 -3.21 -2.94 -13.29
C ARG A 74 -3.24 -3.02 -11.78
N PHE A 75 -4.43 -3.26 -11.23
CA PHE A 75 -4.63 -3.54 -9.81
C PHE A 75 -5.46 -4.83 -9.69
N GLU A 76 -4.84 -5.90 -9.20
CA GLU A 76 -5.48 -7.21 -9.07
C GLU A 76 -5.40 -7.75 -7.65
N VAL A 77 -6.50 -8.36 -7.24
CA VAL A 77 -6.67 -8.97 -5.93
C VAL A 77 -7.21 -10.38 -6.14
N LEU A 78 -6.36 -11.37 -5.98
CA LEU A 78 -6.62 -12.78 -6.29
C LEU A 78 -6.62 -13.59 -4.98
N HIS A 79 -7.62 -14.44 -4.80
CA HIS A 79 -7.68 -15.39 -3.68
C HIS A 79 -7.55 -14.78 -2.26
N LEU A 80 -8.21 -13.66 -1.95
CA LEU A 80 -8.39 -13.21 -0.55
C LEU A 80 -9.38 -14.09 0.24
N LEU A 81 -9.32 -15.41 0.09
CA LEU A 81 -10.19 -16.32 0.83
C LEU A 81 -9.90 -16.16 2.32
N ARG A 82 -10.67 -15.29 2.99
CA ARG A 82 -10.93 -15.39 4.42
C ARG A 82 -11.54 -16.77 4.60
N HIS A 83 -10.73 -17.73 5.02
CA HIS A 83 -11.22 -18.95 5.63
C HIS A 83 -11.87 -18.55 6.97
N SER A 84 -13.03 -17.90 6.91
CA SER A 84 -13.98 -17.88 8.01
C SER A 84 -14.94 -19.04 7.78
N LEU A 85 -14.41 -20.24 8.01
CA LEU A 85 -15.21 -21.40 8.36
C LEU A 85 -14.68 -21.86 9.72
N GLU A 86 -15.39 -21.39 10.74
CA GLU A 86 -15.75 -22.10 11.99
C GLU A 86 -14.63 -22.69 12.86
N SER A 87 -14.53 -22.16 14.08
CA SER A 87 -14.74 -22.92 15.33
C SER A 87 -15.26 -21.99 16.43
#